data_AF-A0A3B0M9P1-F1
#
_entry.id   AF-A0A3B0M9P1-F1
#
_cell.length_a   1.000
_cell.length_b   1.000
_cell.length_c   1.000
_cell.angle_alpha   90.00
_cell.angle_beta   90.00
_cell.angle_gamma   90.00
#
_symmetry.space_group_name_H-M   'P 1'
#
loop_
_entity.id
_entity.type
_entity.pdbx_description
1 polymer ?
#
loop_
_entity_poly.entity_id
_entity_poly.type
_entity_poly.pdbx_seq_one_letter_code
_entity_poly.pdbx_strand_id
1 'polypeptide(L)'
;MKTQVPLEYNTFDDPFEVAEEPEQTSEDDLWFLPGPMEEEPDYLPPGTKSEPHETAVVDDWRQAEAGNAARLGRVAGRLGALDDRLHRGPEGWRHRLALIEAADLSWFVGDRVGSDRLALWMSMQLSGVQEDIGALARAAWAVRRLTGGPVPEADLPSFLDRRDPENVSDDAEPFADRAGGWLDLMAAAADLHPISRSCMGFHLWNLAGLGQQGDRMEAAVTAGRIAAGEGKGAAFAPMAMGGAGGLRASGPPAERLVRWLDGMENAILNATRHLDDIEAWSARAEIVMGPLSGRTPRALRVVLNEWPLLSARMAETLTGASRAAVQRNLAWMETRGLIREVTGQGRFRMWRGVV
;
A
#
# COMPACT_ATOMS: atom_id res chain seq x y z
N MET A 1 24.07 65.49 67.50
CA MET A 1 25.21 65.96 68.33
C MET A 1 26.09 64.75 68.62
N LYS A 2 27.42 64.91 68.79
CA LYS A 2 28.24 63.96 69.59
C LYS A 2 27.87 64.18 71.08
N THR A 3 28.13 63.34 72.07
CA THR A 3 28.79 62.02 72.21
C THR A 3 27.99 61.28 73.35
N GLN A 4 28.36 60.19 74.04
CA GLN A 4 29.59 59.39 74.17
C GLN A 4 29.23 57.94 74.58
N VAL A 5 30.21 57.03 74.50
CA VAL A 5 30.30 55.84 75.37
C VAL A 5 31.61 55.95 76.17
N PRO A 6 31.59 55.64 77.47
CA PRO A 6 32.72 54.97 78.10
C PRO A 6 32.31 53.64 78.73
N LEU A 7 33.14 52.61 78.53
CA LEU A 7 33.31 51.49 79.45
C LEU A 7 34.11 52.03 80.68
N GLU A 8 34.40 51.31 81.77
CA GLU A 8 34.53 49.86 81.98
C GLU A 8 34.60 49.54 83.50
N TYR A 9 34.98 48.31 83.83
CA TYR A 9 35.29 47.74 85.17
C TYR A 9 34.07 47.43 86.06
N ASN A 10 33.50 46.22 86.06
CA ASN A 10 34.05 44.84 86.17
C ASN A 10 34.33 44.40 87.62
N THR A 11 33.64 43.34 88.04
CA THR A 11 33.88 42.56 89.27
C THR A 11 34.07 41.11 88.84
N PHE A 12 35.20 40.52 89.21
CA PHE A 12 35.68 39.21 88.74
C PHE A 12 34.89 38.02 89.33
N ASP A 13 34.75 36.98 88.51
CA ASP A 13 34.95 35.52 88.76
C ASP A 13 34.33 34.85 90.02
N ASP A 14 34.04 33.55 90.06
CA ASP A 14 34.65 32.39 89.36
C ASP A 14 33.59 31.26 89.15
N PRO A 15 33.89 30.00 88.77
CA PRO A 15 33.58 29.53 87.42
C PRO A 15 32.68 28.28 87.36
N PHE A 16 32.07 28.04 86.19
CA PHE A 16 31.72 26.69 85.76
C PHE A 16 31.90 26.55 84.25
N GLU A 17 32.85 25.70 83.85
CA GLU A 17 33.03 25.27 82.47
C GLU A 17 31.84 24.39 82.05
N VAL A 18 31.18 24.75 80.95
CA VAL A 18 30.35 23.85 80.15
C VAL A 18 30.79 24.04 78.70
N ALA A 19 30.92 22.92 77.96
CA ALA A 19 31.53 22.90 76.64
C ALA A 19 30.69 23.65 75.57
N GLU A 20 31.33 23.95 74.44
CA GLU A 20 30.67 24.49 73.26
C GLU A 20 29.56 23.55 72.77
N GLU A 21 28.31 24.04 72.74
CA GLU A 21 27.29 23.45 71.88
C GLU A 21 27.38 24.12 70.50
N PRO A 22 27.71 23.40 69.42
CA PRO A 22 27.65 23.95 68.08
C PRO A 22 26.19 24.22 67.69
N GLU A 23 25.95 25.21 66.82
CA GLU A 23 24.61 25.45 66.26
C GLU A 23 24.07 24.17 65.62
N GLN A 24 22.90 23.71 66.08
CA GLN A 24 22.26 22.52 65.55
C GLN A 24 21.78 22.79 64.12
N THR A 25 22.57 22.38 63.13
CA THR A 25 22.11 22.24 61.74
C THR A 25 20.89 21.34 61.75
N SER A 26 19.73 21.87 61.36
CA SER A 26 18.47 21.11 61.32
C SER A 26 18.63 19.88 60.42
N GLU A 27 18.06 18.76 60.84
CA GLU A 27 18.23 17.46 60.15
C GLU A 27 17.78 17.51 58.68
N ASP A 28 16.86 18.43 58.33
CA ASP A 28 16.40 18.72 56.96
C ASP A 28 17.49 19.21 55.98
N ASP A 29 18.63 19.74 56.44
CA ASP A 29 19.73 20.25 55.58
C ASP A 29 20.87 19.22 55.40
N LEU A 30 20.71 18.02 55.97
CA LEU A 30 21.67 16.91 55.87
C LEU A 30 21.50 16.14 54.55
N TRP A 31 21.70 16.81 53.41
CA TRP A 31 21.48 16.30 52.04
C TRP A 31 22.22 14.97 51.69
N PHE A 32 23.14 14.54 52.54
CA PHE A 32 23.93 13.31 52.43
C PHE A 32 23.35 12.12 53.22
N LEU A 33 22.29 12.32 54.02
CA LEU A 33 21.51 11.22 54.59
C LEU A 33 20.43 10.77 53.59
N PRO A 34 20.10 9.46 53.52
CA PRO A 34 18.90 9.03 52.82
C PRO A 34 17.67 9.60 53.54
N GLY A 35 16.74 10.16 52.78
CA GLY A 35 15.49 10.71 53.32
C GLY A 35 14.64 9.66 54.05
N PRO A 36 13.60 10.09 54.79
CA PRO A 36 12.65 9.16 55.39
C PRO A 36 12.08 8.23 54.32
N MET A 37 11.88 6.95 54.66
CA MET A 37 11.30 5.98 53.74
C MET A 37 9.93 6.46 53.26
N GLU A 38 9.85 6.84 51.98
CA GLU A 38 8.57 6.89 51.27
C GLU A 38 7.92 5.50 51.35
N GLU A 39 6.61 5.43 51.57
CA GLU A 39 5.89 4.16 51.48
C GLU A 39 6.07 3.62 50.05
N GLU A 40 6.67 2.43 49.89
CA GLU A 40 6.91 1.85 48.57
C GLU A 40 5.58 1.79 47.81
N PRO A 41 5.43 2.50 46.68
CA PRO A 41 4.17 2.53 45.95
C PRO A 41 3.91 1.11 45.44
N ASP A 42 2.78 0.52 45.85
CA ASP A 42 2.48 -0.91 45.72
C ASP A 42 2.78 -1.44 44.31
N TYR A 43 3.95 -2.05 44.15
CA TYR A 43 4.53 -2.49 42.86
C TYR A 43 3.87 -3.79 42.36
N LEU A 44 2.55 -3.86 42.47
CA LEU A 44 1.75 -4.81 41.71
C LEU A 44 2.08 -4.61 40.22
N PRO A 45 2.64 -5.63 39.52
CA PRO A 45 2.80 -5.54 38.08
C PRO A 45 1.42 -5.28 37.48
N PRO A 46 1.28 -4.36 36.49
CA PRO A 46 -0.01 -3.91 36.00
C PRO A 46 -0.85 -5.11 35.58
N GLY A 47 -1.88 -5.39 36.37
CA GLY A 47 -2.61 -6.66 36.34
C GLY A 47 -3.07 -7.00 34.94
N THR A 48 -2.94 -8.29 34.56
CA THR A 48 -3.06 -8.80 33.19
C THR A 48 -4.20 -8.10 32.46
N LYS A 49 -3.86 -7.16 31.58
CA LYS A 49 -4.85 -6.42 30.81
C LYS A 49 -5.67 -7.46 30.05
N SER A 50 -6.98 -7.53 30.33
CA SER A 50 -7.88 -8.40 29.59
C SER A 50 -7.67 -8.12 28.11
N GLU A 51 -7.26 -9.15 27.36
CA GLU A 51 -6.96 -9.00 25.95
C GLU A 51 -8.22 -8.44 25.26
N PRO A 52 -8.11 -7.35 24.46
CA PRO A 52 -9.27 -6.81 23.77
C PRO A 52 -9.88 -7.91 22.91
N HIS A 53 -11.12 -8.30 23.24
CA HIS A 53 -11.86 -9.31 22.49
C HIS A 53 -11.83 -8.95 21.01
N GLU A 54 -11.60 -9.92 20.11
CA GLU A 54 -11.22 -9.65 18.72
C GLU A 54 -12.20 -8.73 17.97
N THR A 55 -13.49 -8.80 18.34
CA THR A 55 -14.56 -7.92 17.84
C THR A 55 -14.32 -6.43 18.13
N ALA A 56 -13.66 -6.07 19.23
CA ALA A 56 -13.37 -4.68 19.59
C ALA A 56 -12.47 -3.98 18.57
N VAL A 57 -11.61 -4.75 17.87
CA VAL A 57 -10.83 -4.22 16.74
C VAL A 57 -11.77 -3.74 15.63
N VAL A 58 -12.84 -4.48 15.34
CA VAL A 58 -13.83 -4.13 14.31
C VAL A 58 -14.65 -2.90 14.72
N ASP A 59 -14.96 -2.73 16.01
CA ASP A 59 -15.72 -1.57 16.50
C ASP A 59 -14.96 -0.25 16.33
N ASP A 60 -13.62 -0.24 16.49
CA ASP A 60 -12.79 0.92 16.12
C ASP A 60 -12.87 1.24 14.62
N TRP A 61 -12.98 0.24 13.74
CA TRP A 61 -13.18 0.44 12.30
C TRP A 61 -14.59 0.91 11.95
N ARG A 62 -15.63 0.46 12.68
CA ARG A 62 -17.01 1.00 12.58
C ARG A 62 -17.04 2.48 12.95
N GLN A 63 -16.40 2.86 14.05
CA GLN A 63 -16.29 4.25 14.49
C GLN A 63 -15.47 5.10 13.50
N ALA A 64 -14.40 4.54 12.92
CA ALA A 64 -13.61 5.18 11.86
C ALA A 64 -14.44 5.41 10.58
N GLU A 65 -15.23 4.43 10.14
CA GLU A 65 -16.13 4.56 9.00
C GLU A 65 -17.22 5.61 9.24
N ALA A 66 -17.89 5.58 10.39
CA ALA A 66 -18.91 6.56 10.75
C ALA A 66 -18.36 8.00 10.72
N GLY A 67 -17.15 8.21 11.26
CA GLY A 67 -16.44 9.50 11.19
C GLY A 67 -16.02 9.93 9.78
N ASN A 68 -15.93 9.00 8.82
CA ASN A 68 -15.50 9.24 7.43
C ASN A 68 -16.63 9.11 6.39
N ALA A 69 -17.87 8.78 6.77
CA ALA A 69 -18.94 8.39 5.84
C ALA A 69 -19.14 9.37 4.65
N ALA A 70 -19.11 10.67 4.91
CA ALA A 70 -19.23 11.69 3.86
C ALA A 70 -18.03 11.73 2.89
N ARG A 71 -16.82 11.31 3.31
CA ARG A 71 -15.66 11.13 2.44
C ARG A 71 -15.75 9.80 1.69
N LEU A 72 -16.04 8.72 2.42
CA LEU A 72 -16.21 7.37 1.89
C LEU A 72 -17.18 7.36 0.69
N GLY A 73 -18.35 7.98 0.82
CA GLY A 73 -19.31 8.12 -0.29
C GLY A 73 -18.79 8.86 -1.53
N ARG A 74 -17.85 9.81 -1.36
CA ARG A 74 -17.18 10.50 -2.50
C ARG A 74 -16.10 9.64 -3.17
N VAL A 75 -15.48 8.71 -2.44
CA VAL A 75 -14.52 7.75 -3.03
C VAL A 75 -15.29 6.62 -3.71
N ALA A 76 -16.30 6.06 -3.05
CA ALA A 76 -17.21 5.05 -3.62
C ALA A 76 -17.89 5.56 -4.90
N GLY A 77 -18.43 6.79 -4.91
CA GLY A 77 -19.03 7.38 -6.11
C GLY A 77 -18.07 7.55 -7.29
N ARG A 78 -16.78 7.81 -7.04
CA ARG A 78 -15.76 7.85 -8.09
C ARG A 78 -15.33 6.44 -8.53
N LEU A 79 -15.25 5.48 -7.62
CA LEU A 79 -14.97 4.08 -7.94
C LEU A 79 -16.09 3.50 -8.82
N GLY A 80 -17.35 3.77 -8.51
CA GLY A 80 -18.50 3.39 -9.34
C GLY A 80 -18.53 4.06 -10.71
N ALA A 81 -18.05 5.30 -10.83
CA ALA A 81 -17.89 5.96 -12.13
C ALA A 81 -16.76 5.34 -12.98
N LEU A 82 -15.68 4.88 -12.33
CA LEU A 82 -14.63 4.11 -12.99
C LEU A 82 -15.11 2.69 -13.36
N ASP A 83 -15.94 2.06 -12.52
CA ASP A 83 -16.57 0.76 -12.75
C ASP A 83 -17.47 0.79 -13.99
N ASP A 84 -18.44 1.70 -14.06
CA ASP A 84 -19.33 1.85 -15.23
C ASP A 84 -18.54 2.17 -16.52
N ARG A 85 -17.51 3.03 -16.44
CA ARG A 85 -16.63 3.30 -17.58
C ARG A 85 -15.87 2.04 -18.03
N LEU A 86 -15.35 1.24 -17.11
CA LEU A 86 -14.67 -0.03 -17.42
C LEU A 86 -15.65 -1.14 -17.81
N HIS A 87 -16.93 -1.06 -17.44
CA HIS A 87 -17.97 -1.99 -17.88
C HIS A 87 -18.35 -1.74 -19.35
N ARG A 88 -18.51 -0.46 -19.73
CA ARG A 88 -18.88 -0.03 -21.08
C ARG A 88 -17.68 0.10 -22.05
N GLY A 89 -16.46 0.17 -21.54
CA GLY A 89 -15.24 0.36 -22.33
C GLY A 89 -14.67 -0.93 -22.94
N PRO A 90 -13.66 -0.82 -23.83
CA PRO A 90 -12.90 -1.95 -24.35
C PRO A 90 -12.31 -2.84 -23.24
N GLU A 91 -12.45 -4.16 -23.39
CA GLU A 91 -12.02 -5.15 -22.38
C GLU A 91 -10.54 -5.01 -21.97
N GLY A 92 -9.68 -4.67 -22.94
CA GLY A 92 -8.25 -4.46 -22.74
C GLY A 92 -7.91 -3.32 -21.77
N TRP A 93 -8.83 -2.42 -21.44
CA TRP A 93 -8.60 -1.37 -20.43
C TRP A 93 -8.38 -1.95 -19.03
N ARG A 94 -9.04 -3.06 -18.69
CA ARG A 94 -8.86 -3.74 -17.40
C ARG A 94 -7.44 -4.29 -17.27
N HIS A 95 -6.94 -4.93 -18.33
CA HIS A 95 -5.57 -5.44 -18.39
C HIS A 95 -4.54 -4.29 -18.41
N ARG A 96 -4.82 -3.20 -19.14
CA ARG A 96 -3.98 -1.99 -19.17
C ARG A 96 -3.77 -1.43 -17.76
N LEU A 97 -4.86 -1.24 -17.02
CA LEU A 97 -4.81 -0.73 -15.65
C LEU A 97 -4.13 -1.72 -14.70
N ALA A 98 -4.40 -3.02 -14.82
CA ALA A 98 -3.71 -4.06 -14.03
C ALA A 98 -2.18 -4.07 -14.25
N LEU A 99 -1.71 -3.85 -15.49
CA LEU A 99 -0.27 -3.72 -15.81
C LEU A 99 0.39 -2.47 -15.22
N ILE A 100 -0.35 -1.37 -15.07
CA ILE A 100 0.15 -0.14 -14.45
C ILE A 100 0.16 -0.29 -12.93
N GLU A 101 -0.95 -0.69 -12.33
CA GLU A 101 -1.09 -0.88 -10.88
C GLU A 101 -0.08 -1.89 -10.34
N ALA A 102 0.12 -3.04 -11.00
CA ALA A 102 1.10 -4.04 -10.58
C ALA A 102 2.55 -3.54 -10.68
N ALA A 103 2.86 -2.66 -11.65
CA ALA A 103 4.16 -2.02 -11.71
C ALA A 103 4.34 -1.04 -10.55
N ASP A 104 3.37 -0.17 -10.26
CA ASP A 104 3.43 0.79 -9.15
C ASP A 104 3.44 0.11 -7.76
N LEU A 105 2.72 -1.01 -7.60
CA LEU A 105 2.80 -1.89 -6.43
C LEU A 105 4.18 -2.51 -6.25
N SER A 106 4.91 -2.80 -7.33
CA SER A 106 6.30 -3.27 -7.25
C SER A 106 7.23 -2.18 -6.69
N TRP A 107 6.98 -0.89 -6.98
CA TRP A 107 7.69 0.23 -6.35
C TRP A 107 7.30 0.42 -4.88
N PHE A 108 6.07 0.06 -4.49
CA PHE A 108 5.64 0.07 -3.09
C PHE A 108 6.38 -0.97 -2.24
N VAL A 109 6.50 -2.23 -2.71
CA VAL A 109 7.16 -3.30 -1.93
C VAL A 109 8.70 -3.26 -1.99
N GLY A 110 9.27 -2.59 -2.99
CA GLY A 110 10.73 -2.40 -3.15
C GLY A 110 11.35 -3.10 -4.36
N ASP A 111 10.56 -3.91 -5.08
CA ASP A 111 10.93 -4.67 -6.27
C ASP A 111 11.26 -3.79 -7.49
N ARG A 112 10.59 -2.63 -7.64
CA ARG A 112 10.84 -1.61 -8.68
C ARG A 112 10.83 -2.15 -10.12
N VAL A 113 9.91 -3.05 -10.44
CA VAL A 113 9.71 -3.58 -11.79
C VAL A 113 9.06 -2.50 -12.68
N GLY A 114 9.79 -2.07 -13.70
CA GLY A 114 9.26 -1.19 -14.74
C GLY A 114 8.18 -1.88 -15.59
N SER A 115 7.17 -1.12 -16.01
CA SER A 115 6.07 -1.62 -16.85
C SER A 115 6.55 -2.16 -18.22
N ASP A 116 7.74 -1.75 -18.67
CA ASP A 116 8.42 -2.30 -19.85
C ASP A 116 8.84 -3.77 -19.62
N ARG A 117 9.50 -4.05 -18.50
CA ARG A 117 9.96 -5.39 -18.11
C ARG A 117 8.78 -6.30 -17.79
N LEU A 118 7.82 -5.80 -17.03
CA LEU A 118 6.59 -6.53 -16.72
C LEU A 118 5.82 -6.91 -17.99
N ALA A 119 5.75 -6.03 -18.99
CA ALA A 119 5.09 -6.33 -20.25
C ALA A 119 5.87 -7.35 -21.12
N LEU A 120 7.21 -7.28 -21.15
CA LEU A 120 8.06 -8.28 -21.82
C LEU A 120 7.96 -9.67 -21.16
N TRP A 121 7.86 -9.71 -19.83
CA TRP A 121 7.66 -10.93 -19.06
C TRP A 121 6.27 -11.52 -19.29
N MET A 122 5.20 -10.73 -19.09
CA MET A 122 3.81 -11.19 -19.26
C MET A 122 3.50 -11.73 -20.67
N SER A 123 4.12 -11.17 -21.71
CA SER A 123 3.86 -11.56 -23.10
C SER A 123 4.75 -12.68 -23.65
N MET A 124 5.96 -12.89 -23.11
CA MET A 124 6.97 -13.78 -23.70
C MET A 124 7.88 -14.51 -22.69
N GLN A 125 7.66 -14.33 -21.38
CA GLN A 125 8.51 -14.86 -20.30
C GLN A 125 10.00 -14.50 -20.47
N LEU A 126 10.29 -13.27 -20.94
CA LEU A 126 11.65 -12.77 -21.07
C LEU A 126 12.06 -11.95 -19.85
N SER A 127 13.20 -12.30 -19.26
CA SER A 127 13.93 -11.51 -18.27
C SER A 127 15.35 -11.18 -18.74
N GLY A 128 15.94 -10.15 -18.14
CA GLY A 128 17.35 -9.80 -18.25
C GLY A 128 18.23 -10.58 -17.27
N VAL A 129 19.52 -10.72 -17.59
CA VAL A 129 20.52 -11.47 -16.79
C VAL A 129 20.72 -10.89 -15.37
N GLN A 130 20.30 -9.65 -15.14
CA GLN A 130 20.42 -8.92 -13.87
C GLN A 130 19.04 -8.62 -13.22
N GLU A 131 17.96 -9.26 -13.69
CA GLU A 131 16.60 -9.00 -13.18
C GLU A 131 16.19 -10.08 -12.18
N ASP A 132 15.58 -9.66 -11.05
CA ASP A 132 15.00 -10.59 -10.10
C ASP A 132 13.75 -11.26 -10.71
N ILE A 133 13.87 -12.55 -10.99
CA ILE A 133 12.78 -13.40 -11.50
C ILE A 133 11.67 -13.51 -10.44
N GLY A 134 11.98 -13.43 -9.15
CA GLY A 134 11.01 -13.38 -8.07
C GLY A 134 10.14 -12.12 -8.12
N ALA A 135 10.75 -10.95 -8.24
CA ALA A 135 10.05 -9.67 -8.44
C ALA A 135 9.18 -9.67 -9.70
N LEU A 136 9.69 -10.19 -10.82
CA LEU A 136 8.91 -10.36 -12.06
C LEU A 136 7.73 -11.33 -11.85
N ALA A 137 7.92 -12.43 -11.13
CA ALA A 137 6.87 -13.39 -10.81
C ALA A 137 5.79 -12.81 -9.88
N ARG A 138 6.18 -12.05 -8.83
CA ARG A 138 5.26 -11.32 -7.93
C ARG A 138 4.43 -10.29 -8.69
N ALA A 139 5.08 -9.41 -9.45
CA ALA A 139 4.38 -8.41 -10.26
C ALA A 139 3.47 -9.07 -11.32
N ALA A 140 3.89 -10.17 -11.94
CA ALA A 140 3.05 -10.92 -12.88
C ALA A 140 1.86 -11.62 -12.20
N TRP A 141 2.02 -12.11 -10.96
CA TRP A 141 0.92 -12.63 -10.15
C TRP A 141 -0.10 -11.53 -9.87
N ALA A 142 0.35 -10.33 -9.50
CA ALA A 142 -0.51 -9.17 -9.30
C ALA A 142 -1.28 -8.81 -10.58
N VAL A 143 -0.64 -8.78 -11.76
CA VAL A 143 -1.36 -8.54 -13.03
C VAL A 143 -2.46 -9.58 -13.27
N ARG A 144 -2.20 -10.87 -13.02
CA ARG A 144 -3.21 -11.93 -13.19
C ARG A 144 -4.39 -11.72 -12.22
N ARG A 145 -4.10 -11.48 -10.94
CA ARG A 145 -5.13 -11.30 -9.90
C ARG A 145 -5.87 -9.96 -9.98
N LEU A 146 -5.28 -8.91 -10.55
CA LEU A 146 -5.97 -7.64 -10.84
C LEU A 146 -6.77 -7.70 -12.16
N THR A 147 -6.41 -8.56 -13.12
CA THR A 147 -7.18 -8.75 -14.36
C THR A 147 -8.40 -9.66 -14.16
N GLY A 148 -8.33 -10.65 -13.26
CA GLY A 148 -9.42 -11.60 -13.01
C GLY A 148 -9.07 -12.71 -12.01
N GLY A 149 -9.73 -13.85 -12.12
CA GLY A 149 -9.55 -14.97 -11.19
C GLY A 149 -10.38 -14.86 -9.89
N PRO A 150 -10.12 -15.74 -8.90
CA PRO A 150 -10.98 -15.94 -7.72
C PRO A 150 -11.24 -14.68 -6.88
N VAL A 151 -12.25 -14.75 -6.02
CA VAL A 151 -12.58 -13.70 -5.04
C VAL A 151 -11.84 -14.00 -3.73
N PRO A 152 -11.08 -13.06 -3.15
CA PRO A 152 -10.27 -13.32 -1.95
C PRO A 152 -11.10 -13.67 -0.71
N GLU A 153 -12.27 -13.06 -0.51
CA GLU A 153 -13.19 -13.34 0.60
C GLU A 153 -13.89 -14.71 0.50
N ALA A 154 -13.68 -15.48 -0.58
CA ALA A 154 -14.30 -16.80 -0.77
C ALA A 154 -13.34 -17.98 -0.50
N ASP A 155 -12.05 -17.82 -0.81
CA ASP A 155 -10.98 -18.79 -0.55
C ASP A 155 -9.64 -18.04 -0.68
N LEU A 156 -9.07 -17.61 0.45
CA LEU A 156 -7.84 -16.82 0.45
C LEU A 156 -6.60 -17.63 0.04
N PRO A 157 -6.38 -18.89 0.50
CA PRO A 157 -5.29 -19.73 0.00
C PRO A 157 -5.31 -19.93 -1.53
N SER A 158 -6.46 -20.28 -2.12
CA SER A 158 -6.58 -20.38 -3.58
C SER A 158 -6.50 -19.02 -4.27
N PHE A 159 -6.94 -17.93 -3.62
CA PHE A 159 -6.72 -16.58 -4.15
C PHE A 159 -5.22 -16.23 -4.23
N LEU A 160 -4.40 -16.71 -3.29
CA LEU A 160 -2.97 -16.39 -3.26
C LEU A 160 -2.09 -17.36 -4.07
N ASP A 161 -2.63 -18.49 -4.57
CA ASP A 161 -1.87 -19.64 -5.08
C ASP A 161 -1.01 -20.32 -3.96
N ARG A 162 -1.39 -20.17 -2.69
CA ARG A 162 -0.63 -20.66 -1.52
C ARG A 162 -1.26 -21.91 -0.91
N ARG A 163 -0.40 -22.80 -0.41
CA ARG A 163 -0.78 -24.04 0.32
C ARG A 163 0.27 -24.33 1.38
N ASP A 164 -0.16 -24.97 2.47
CA ASP A 164 0.74 -25.54 3.46
C ASP A 164 1.55 -26.73 2.89
N PRO A 165 2.76 -26.98 3.39
CA PRO A 165 3.53 -28.17 3.08
C PRO A 165 2.84 -29.43 3.64
N GLU A 166 3.05 -30.58 3.01
CA GLU A 166 2.48 -31.87 3.47
C GLU A 166 2.95 -32.28 4.87
N ASN A 167 4.05 -31.70 5.36
CA ASN A 167 4.54 -31.85 6.72
C ASN A 167 4.73 -30.44 7.33
N VAL A 168 3.73 -29.98 8.08
CA VAL A 168 3.87 -28.84 9.00
C VAL A 168 4.45 -29.36 10.32
N SER A 169 5.22 -28.54 11.05
CA SER A 169 5.70 -28.89 12.40
C SER A 169 4.58 -28.73 13.41
N ASP A 170 4.48 -29.59 14.41
CA ASP A 170 3.39 -29.54 15.41
C ASP A 170 3.30 -28.18 16.14
N ASP A 171 4.44 -27.49 16.32
CA ASP A 171 4.53 -26.14 16.92
C ASP A 171 4.22 -24.97 15.95
N ALA A 172 3.90 -25.23 14.69
CA ALA A 172 3.78 -24.21 13.64
C ALA A 172 2.35 -24.10 13.10
N GLU A 173 1.71 -22.95 13.34
CA GLU A 173 0.35 -22.67 12.86
C GLU A 173 0.27 -22.72 11.31
N PRO A 174 -0.60 -23.56 10.72
CA PRO A 174 -0.81 -23.60 9.27
C PRO A 174 -1.17 -22.24 8.66
N PHE A 175 -0.79 -22.06 7.40
CA PHE A 175 -1.19 -20.90 6.62
C PHE A 175 -2.71 -20.89 6.35
N ALA A 176 -3.31 -22.07 6.14
CA ALA A 176 -4.75 -22.22 5.99
C ALA A 176 -5.53 -21.69 7.20
N ASP A 177 -5.06 -21.97 8.42
CA ASP A 177 -5.76 -21.58 9.66
C ASP A 177 -5.64 -20.06 9.90
N ARG A 178 -4.45 -19.49 9.70
CA ARG A 178 -4.23 -18.03 9.70
C ARG A 178 -5.06 -17.29 8.65
N ALA A 179 -5.18 -17.88 7.46
CA ALA A 179 -6.05 -17.35 6.41
C ALA A 179 -7.53 -17.45 6.79
N GLY A 180 -7.94 -18.51 7.49
CA GLY A 180 -9.26 -18.68 8.09
C GLY A 180 -9.58 -17.58 9.11
N GLY A 181 -8.72 -17.37 10.12
CA GLY A 181 -8.91 -16.32 11.12
C GLY A 181 -8.99 -14.91 10.53
N TRP A 182 -8.20 -14.62 9.47
CA TRP A 182 -8.34 -13.36 8.73
C TRP A 182 -9.67 -13.25 7.98
N LEU A 183 -10.16 -14.34 7.38
CA LEU A 183 -11.46 -14.38 6.70
C LEU A 183 -12.63 -14.21 7.68
N ASP A 184 -12.58 -14.88 8.83
CA ASP A 184 -13.61 -14.76 9.89
C ASP A 184 -13.65 -13.33 10.44
N LEU A 185 -12.50 -12.67 10.64
CA LEU A 185 -12.42 -11.27 11.04
C LEU A 185 -12.97 -10.31 9.98
N MET A 186 -12.78 -10.63 8.69
CA MET A 186 -13.38 -9.87 7.59
C MET A 186 -14.91 -10.10 7.51
N ALA A 187 -15.39 -11.31 7.78
CA ALA A 187 -16.82 -11.63 7.87
C ALA A 187 -17.49 -10.96 9.10
N ALA A 188 -16.80 -10.86 10.23
CA ALA A 188 -17.23 -10.11 11.41
C ALA A 188 -17.35 -8.58 11.17
N ALA A 189 -16.81 -8.11 10.04
CA ALA A 189 -16.89 -6.73 9.55
C ALA A 189 -17.70 -6.61 8.22
N ALA A 190 -18.60 -7.55 7.95
CA ALA A 190 -19.45 -7.55 6.76
C ALA A 190 -20.41 -6.35 6.67
N ASP A 191 -20.65 -5.64 7.78
CA ASP A 191 -21.42 -4.40 7.84
C ASP A 191 -20.63 -3.15 7.43
N LEU A 192 -19.29 -3.20 7.44
CA LEU A 192 -18.45 -2.13 6.88
C LEU A 192 -18.55 -2.10 5.35
N HIS A 193 -18.51 -0.89 4.79
CA HIS A 193 -18.38 -0.69 3.34
C HIS A 193 -17.10 -1.36 2.78
N PRO A 194 -17.11 -1.99 1.59
CA PRO A 194 -15.96 -2.75 1.07
C PRO A 194 -14.63 -1.97 0.98
N ILE A 195 -14.69 -0.66 0.73
CA ILE A 195 -13.52 0.24 0.74
C ILE A 195 -12.88 0.36 2.14
N SER A 196 -13.69 0.35 3.21
CA SER A 196 -13.20 0.41 4.60
C SER A 196 -12.79 -0.97 5.09
N ARG A 197 -13.55 -2.01 4.76
CA ARG A 197 -13.20 -3.41 5.06
C ARG A 197 -11.88 -3.81 4.41
N SER A 198 -11.61 -3.39 3.17
CA SER A 198 -10.31 -3.61 2.51
C SER A 198 -9.16 -2.85 3.16
N CYS A 199 -9.40 -1.63 3.69
CA CYS A 199 -8.43 -0.90 4.51
C CYS A 199 -8.09 -1.67 5.80
N MET A 200 -9.12 -2.16 6.50
CA MET A 200 -8.98 -3.02 7.68
C MET A 200 -8.16 -4.27 7.34
N GLY A 201 -8.61 -5.07 6.38
CA GLY A 201 -7.97 -6.34 5.99
C GLY A 201 -6.50 -6.16 5.58
N PHE A 202 -6.17 -5.10 4.84
CA PHE A 202 -4.79 -4.74 4.50
C PHE A 202 -3.93 -4.45 5.75
N HIS A 203 -4.47 -3.68 6.70
CA HIS A 203 -3.72 -3.28 7.88
C HIS A 203 -3.64 -4.33 8.99
N LEU A 204 -4.56 -5.31 8.99
CA LEU A 204 -4.54 -6.46 9.92
C LEU A 204 -3.81 -7.68 9.34
N TRP A 205 -3.49 -7.68 8.04
CA TRP A 205 -2.80 -8.76 7.32
C TRP A 205 -1.56 -9.33 8.04
N ASN A 206 -0.66 -8.44 8.49
CA ASN A 206 0.55 -8.84 9.21
C ASN A 206 0.28 -9.33 10.65
N LEU A 207 -0.84 -8.91 11.26
CA LEU A 207 -1.23 -9.33 12.61
C LEU A 207 -1.84 -10.74 12.58
N ALA A 208 -2.58 -11.08 11.52
CA ALA A 208 -3.02 -12.44 11.21
C ALA A 208 -1.88 -13.35 10.68
N GLY A 209 -0.61 -13.00 10.89
CA GLY A 209 0.54 -13.82 10.50
C GLY A 209 0.75 -14.05 8.99
N LEU A 210 0.06 -13.31 8.11
CA LEU A 210 0.10 -13.46 6.64
C LEU A 210 1.26 -12.68 5.98
N GLY A 211 2.33 -12.33 6.71
CA GLY A 211 3.24 -11.24 6.35
C GLY A 211 4.68 -11.59 5.89
N GLN A 212 4.94 -12.74 5.26
CA GLN A 212 6.31 -13.24 5.00
C GLN A 212 6.77 -13.11 3.53
N GLN A 213 8.01 -12.66 3.27
CA GLN A 213 8.66 -12.71 1.94
C GLN A 213 7.93 -12.05 0.73
N GLY A 214 7.24 -10.93 0.93
CA GLY A 214 6.71 -10.10 -0.18
C GLY A 214 5.21 -9.82 -0.09
N ASP A 215 4.54 -10.45 0.86
CA ASP A 215 3.09 -10.44 1.11
C ASP A 215 2.42 -9.05 1.22
N ARG A 216 3.19 -7.95 1.30
CA ARG A 216 2.63 -6.59 1.14
C ARG A 216 2.10 -6.32 -0.28
N MET A 217 2.56 -7.04 -1.31
CA MET A 217 1.92 -7.02 -2.63
C MET A 217 0.63 -7.85 -2.62
N GLU A 218 0.64 -9.01 -1.96
CA GLU A 218 -0.54 -9.86 -1.79
C GLU A 218 -1.66 -9.10 -1.07
N ALA A 219 -1.37 -8.53 0.11
CA ALA A 219 -2.29 -7.70 0.89
C ALA A 219 -2.89 -6.54 0.08
N ALA A 220 -2.07 -5.81 -0.69
CA ALA A 220 -2.52 -4.68 -1.48
C ALA A 220 -3.42 -5.10 -2.67
N VAL A 221 -3.09 -6.21 -3.33
CA VAL A 221 -3.91 -6.79 -4.41
C VAL A 221 -5.23 -7.34 -3.87
N THR A 222 -5.20 -8.07 -2.75
CA THR A 222 -6.40 -8.53 -2.03
C THR A 222 -7.30 -7.34 -1.66
N ALA A 223 -6.74 -6.28 -1.08
CA ALA A 223 -7.50 -5.10 -0.69
C ALA A 223 -8.12 -4.38 -1.90
N GLY A 224 -7.35 -4.22 -3.00
CA GLY A 224 -7.88 -3.69 -4.26
C GLY A 224 -9.01 -4.54 -4.84
N ARG A 225 -8.96 -5.88 -4.70
CA ARG A 225 -10.04 -6.80 -5.11
C ARG A 225 -11.29 -6.66 -4.23
N ILE A 226 -11.15 -6.54 -2.91
CA ILE A 226 -12.27 -6.40 -1.97
C ILE A 226 -12.95 -5.05 -2.13
N ALA A 227 -12.18 -3.96 -2.26
CA ALA A 227 -12.70 -2.61 -2.48
C ALA A 227 -13.61 -2.47 -3.71
N ALA A 228 -13.45 -3.35 -4.72
CA ALA A 228 -14.27 -3.41 -5.93
C ALA A 228 -15.16 -4.66 -6.02
N GLY A 229 -15.35 -5.42 -4.93
CA GLY A 229 -16.08 -6.70 -4.94
C GLY A 229 -17.54 -6.62 -5.40
N GLU A 230 -18.17 -5.45 -5.27
CA GLU A 230 -19.54 -5.17 -5.72
C GLU A 230 -19.62 -4.64 -7.18
N GLY A 231 -18.46 -4.36 -7.81
CA GLY A 231 -18.35 -3.79 -9.15
C GLY A 231 -18.66 -4.80 -10.27
N LYS A 232 -18.90 -4.27 -11.49
CA LYS A 232 -19.20 -5.07 -12.70
C LYS A 232 -18.30 -4.74 -13.89
N GLY A 233 -17.41 -3.76 -13.77
CA GLY A 233 -16.47 -3.34 -14.81
C GLY A 233 -15.03 -3.21 -14.31
N ALA A 234 -14.84 -2.69 -13.11
CA ALA A 234 -13.55 -2.63 -12.42
C ALA A 234 -13.33 -3.94 -11.66
N ALA A 235 -12.37 -4.75 -12.12
CA ALA A 235 -11.99 -5.97 -11.41
C ALA A 235 -11.26 -5.68 -10.08
N PHE A 236 -10.75 -4.45 -9.89
CA PHE A 236 -10.06 -3.98 -8.69
C PHE A 236 -10.20 -2.46 -8.52
N ALA A 237 -10.07 -1.95 -7.30
CA ALA A 237 -9.90 -0.53 -7.02
C ALA A 237 -8.40 -0.15 -7.08
N PRO A 238 -8.00 0.89 -7.83
CA PRO A 238 -6.61 1.37 -7.85
C PRO A 238 -6.13 1.87 -6.49
N MET A 239 -4.92 1.48 -6.09
CA MET A 239 -4.28 1.85 -4.81
C MET A 239 -2.91 2.51 -4.98
N ALA A 240 -2.19 2.19 -6.06
CA ALA A 240 -0.80 2.59 -6.28
C ALA A 240 -0.61 3.63 -7.39
N MET A 241 -1.51 3.71 -8.38
CA MET A 241 -1.44 4.72 -9.47
C MET A 241 -1.44 6.19 -9.00
N GLY A 242 -1.93 6.47 -7.79
CA GLY A 242 -1.87 7.79 -7.15
C GLY A 242 -0.59 8.05 -6.36
N GLY A 243 0.37 7.11 -6.42
CA GLY A 243 1.41 6.93 -5.42
C GLY A 243 0.86 6.17 -4.20
N ALA A 244 1.60 5.16 -3.75
CA ALA A 244 1.24 4.29 -2.60
C ALA A 244 1.34 5.00 -1.23
N GLY A 245 0.69 6.16 -1.06
CA GLY A 245 0.62 6.91 0.20
C GLY A 245 -0.31 6.22 1.21
N GLY A 246 -1.52 5.85 0.79
CA GLY A 246 -2.49 5.15 1.63
C GLY A 246 -1.98 3.79 2.14
N LEU A 247 -1.26 3.04 1.29
CA LEU A 247 -0.64 1.75 1.65
C LEU A 247 0.50 1.87 2.69
N ARG A 248 0.92 3.10 3.05
CA ARG A 248 1.95 3.37 4.06
C ARG A 248 1.38 4.02 5.33
N ALA A 249 0.06 4.06 5.48
CA ALA A 249 -0.58 4.66 6.65
C ALA A 249 -0.27 3.90 7.95
N SER A 250 -0.22 4.63 9.06
CA SER A 250 0.01 4.14 10.42
C SER A 250 -0.95 4.87 11.38
N GLY A 251 -0.74 4.76 12.70
CA GLY A 251 -1.65 5.35 13.70
C GLY A 251 -2.90 4.49 13.96
N PRO A 252 -3.96 5.06 14.55
CA PRO A 252 -5.24 4.37 14.80
C PRO A 252 -6.08 4.18 13.51
N PRO A 253 -7.12 3.30 13.54
CA PRO A 253 -7.99 3.04 12.38
C PRO A 253 -8.56 4.28 11.68
N ALA A 254 -8.96 5.31 12.42
CA ALA A 254 -9.47 6.56 11.84
C ALA A 254 -8.43 7.29 10.96
N GLU A 255 -7.16 7.36 11.39
CA GLU A 255 -6.09 7.98 10.60
C GLU A 255 -5.73 7.12 9.39
N ARG A 256 -5.69 5.79 9.55
CA ARG A 256 -5.46 4.84 8.45
C ARG A 256 -6.53 5.00 7.36
N LEU A 257 -7.81 5.01 7.75
CA LEU A 257 -8.92 5.15 6.81
C LEU A 257 -8.92 6.51 6.09
N VAL A 258 -8.60 7.61 6.78
CA VAL A 258 -8.44 8.93 6.14
C VAL A 258 -7.37 8.88 5.05
N ARG A 259 -6.19 8.31 5.34
CA ARG A 259 -5.07 8.20 4.39
C ARG A 259 -5.30 7.19 3.28
N TRP A 260 -6.05 6.13 3.55
CA TRP A 260 -6.51 5.15 2.57
C TRP A 260 -7.44 5.79 1.54
N LEU A 261 -8.43 6.56 2.02
CA LEU A 261 -9.35 7.32 1.19
C LEU A 261 -8.62 8.42 0.40
N ASP A 262 -7.62 9.11 0.96
CA ASP A 262 -6.71 10.00 0.21
C ASP A 262 -6.00 9.25 -0.94
N GLY A 263 -5.40 8.09 -0.66
CA GLY A 263 -4.64 7.31 -1.63
C GLY A 263 -5.53 6.80 -2.77
N MET A 264 -6.65 6.16 -2.43
CA MET A 264 -7.60 5.61 -3.40
C MET A 264 -8.28 6.71 -4.23
N GLU A 265 -8.62 7.86 -3.64
CA GLU A 265 -9.16 9.02 -4.36
C GLU A 265 -8.19 9.51 -5.45
N ASN A 266 -6.90 9.61 -5.13
CA ASN A 266 -5.87 9.99 -6.11
C ASN A 266 -5.58 8.88 -7.14
N ALA A 267 -5.61 7.60 -6.75
CA ALA A 267 -5.36 6.49 -7.65
C ALA A 267 -6.50 6.30 -8.66
N ILE A 268 -7.77 6.44 -8.25
CA ILE A 268 -8.94 6.43 -9.15
C ILE A 268 -8.86 7.59 -10.16
N LEU A 269 -8.43 8.79 -9.74
CA LEU A 269 -8.26 9.93 -10.65
C LEU A 269 -7.16 9.68 -11.70
N ASN A 270 -6.03 9.08 -11.32
CA ASN A 270 -4.96 8.73 -12.26
C ASN A 270 -5.38 7.58 -13.21
N ALA A 271 -6.07 6.55 -12.71
CA ALA A 271 -6.65 5.50 -13.53
C ALA A 271 -7.66 6.06 -14.55
N THR A 272 -8.56 6.96 -14.12
CA THR A 272 -9.51 7.64 -15.00
C THR A 272 -8.80 8.42 -16.09
N ARG A 273 -7.76 9.19 -15.73
CA ARG A 273 -6.93 9.93 -16.70
C ARG A 273 -6.24 9.00 -17.71
N HIS A 274 -5.74 7.85 -17.27
CA HIS A 274 -5.15 6.86 -18.20
C HIS A 274 -6.16 6.28 -19.19
N LEU A 275 -7.46 6.25 -18.84
CA LEU A 275 -8.54 5.91 -19.78
C LEU A 275 -8.82 7.06 -20.75
N ASP A 276 -8.91 8.31 -20.27
CA ASP A 276 -9.06 9.50 -21.14
C ASP A 276 -7.94 9.60 -22.18
N ASP A 277 -6.69 9.48 -21.71
CA ASP A 277 -5.48 9.51 -22.51
C ASP A 277 -5.53 8.44 -23.62
N ILE A 278 -5.85 7.18 -23.30
CA ILE A 278 -5.82 6.07 -24.27
C ILE A 278 -7.05 6.03 -25.19
N GLU A 279 -8.20 6.53 -24.73
CA GLU A 279 -9.41 6.69 -25.55
C GLU A 279 -9.20 7.76 -26.61
N ALA A 280 -8.71 8.94 -26.22
CA ALA A 280 -8.34 10.02 -27.14
C ALA A 280 -7.26 9.56 -28.14
N TRP A 281 -6.23 8.85 -27.67
CA TRP A 281 -5.23 8.24 -28.55
C TRP A 281 -5.85 7.27 -29.57
N SER A 282 -6.75 6.38 -29.13
CA SER A 282 -7.35 5.35 -29.98
C SER A 282 -8.19 5.94 -31.12
N ALA A 283 -8.94 7.01 -30.82
CA ALA A 283 -9.72 7.76 -31.80
C ALA A 283 -8.83 8.49 -32.82
N ARG A 284 -7.75 9.16 -32.36
CA ARG A 284 -6.74 9.76 -33.26
C ARG A 284 -6.08 8.70 -34.15
N ALA A 285 -5.74 7.54 -33.57
CA ALA A 285 -5.11 6.45 -34.29
C ALA A 285 -6.04 5.81 -35.35
N GLU A 286 -7.35 5.71 -35.10
CA GLU A 286 -8.33 5.26 -36.12
C GLU A 286 -8.27 6.16 -37.37
N ILE A 287 -8.43 7.47 -37.16
CA ILE A 287 -8.49 8.47 -38.24
C ILE A 287 -7.17 8.51 -39.02
N VAL A 288 -6.02 8.55 -38.33
CA VAL A 288 -4.71 8.63 -38.98
C VAL A 288 -4.36 7.33 -39.71
N MET A 289 -4.71 6.16 -39.17
CA MET A 289 -4.36 4.86 -39.78
C MET A 289 -5.39 4.34 -40.78
N GLY A 290 -6.56 4.97 -40.93
CA GLY A 290 -7.61 4.59 -41.88
C GLY A 290 -7.16 4.32 -43.33
N PRO A 291 -6.17 5.05 -43.89
CA PRO A 291 -5.62 4.76 -45.22
C PRO A 291 -4.74 3.49 -45.33
N LEU A 292 -4.41 2.82 -44.22
CA LEU A 292 -3.52 1.66 -44.21
C LEU A 292 -4.30 0.36 -44.43
N SER A 293 -3.97 -0.37 -45.50
CA SER A 293 -4.60 -1.65 -45.83
C SER A 293 -4.02 -2.83 -45.03
N GLY A 294 -4.84 -3.88 -44.86
CA GLY A 294 -4.46 -5.13 -44.21
C GLY A 294 -4.80 -5.23 -42.72
N ARG A 295 -4.43 -6.35 -42.10
CA ARG A 295 -4.83 -6.68 -40.71
C ARG A 295 -3.90 -6.09 -39.64
N THR A 296 -2.61 -5.96 -39.93
CA THR A 296 -1.58 -5.49 -38.98
C THR A 296 -1.84 -4.08 -38.41
N PRO A 297 -2.28 -3.06 -39.19
CA PRO A 297 -2.54 -1.72 -38.64
C PRO A 297 -3.62 -1.74 -37.55
N ARG A 298 -4.73 -2.44 -37.79
CA ARG A 298 -5.82 -2.62 -36.81
C ARG A 298 -5.38 -3.44 -35.59
N ALA A 299 -4.65 -4.54 -35.81
CA ALA A 299 -4.18 -5.39 -34.72
C ALA A 299 -3.20 -4.64 -33.77
N LEU A 300 -2.29 -3.83 -34.33
CA LEU A 300 -1.39 -2.99 -33.52
C LEU A 300 -2.14 -1.95 -32.70
N ARG A 301 -3.24 -1.38 -33.22
CA ARG A 301 -4.08 -0.45 -32.45
C ARG A 301 -4.78 -1.11 -31.27
N VAL A 302 -5.31 -2.33 -31.44
CA VAL A 302 -5.89 -3.10 -30.33
C VAL A 302 -4.83 -3.38 -29.27
N VAL A 303 -3.68 -3.91 -29.65
CA VAL A 303 -2.59 -4.23 -28.73
C VAL A 303 -2.06 -2.99 -28.00
N LEU A 304 -1.93 -1.83 -28.65
CA LEU A 304 -1.51 -0.58 -27.99
C LEU A 304 -2.58 0.04 -27.08
N ASN A 305 -3.86 -0.28 -27.28
CA ASN A 305 -4.95 0.12 -26.37
C ASN A 305 -4.92 -0.72 -25.08
N GLU A 306 -4.67 -2.02 -25.20
CA GLU A 306 -4.57 -2.99 -24.11
C GLU A 306 -3.23 -2.92 -23.34
N TRP A 307 -2.10 -2.76 -24.03
CA TRP A 307 -0.76 -2.77 -23.42
C TRP A 307 -0.22 -1.34 -23.26
N PRO A 308 0.29 -0.94 -22.08
CA PRO A 308 0.80 0.43 -21.85
C PRO A 308 2.11 0.72 -22.59
N LEU A 309 2.91 -0.32 -22.85
CA LEU A 309 4.18 -0.30 -23.58
C LEU A 309 4.26 -1.53 -24.49
N LEU A 310 4.93 -1.41 -25.63
CA LEU A 310 5.01 -2.46 -26.64
C LEU A 310 6.37 -2.49 -27.34
N SER A 311 7.00 -3.67 -27.49
CA SER A 311 8.13 -3.87 -28.40
C SER A 311 7.69 -4.46 -29.74
N ALA A 312 8.57 -4.38 -30.75
CA ALA A 312 8.35 -5.04 -32.04
C ALA A 312 8.28 -6.58 -31.92
N ARG A 313 8.89 -7.21 -30.90
CA ARG A 313 8.79 -8.66 -30.67
C ARG A 313 7.46 -9.03 -29.99
N MET A 314 7.06 -8.27 -28.98
CA MET A 314 5.73 -8.40 -28.36
C MET A 314 4.63 -8.26 -29.41
N ALA A 315 4.73 -7.24 -30.27
CA ALA A 315 3.75 -6.97 -31.31
C ALA A 315 3.68 -8.07 -32.37
N GLU A 316 4.80 -8.72 -32.70
CA GLU A 316 4.80 -9.93 -33.55
C GLU A 316 4.06 -11.09 -32.88
N THR A 317 4.35 -11.38 -31.60
CA THR A 317 3.67 -12.42 -30.82
C THR A 317 2.17 -12.14 -30.63
N LEU A 318 1.79 -10.92 -30.23
CA LEU A 318 0.42 -10.55 -29.86
C LEU A 318 -0.50 -10.30 -31.07
N THR A 319 0.04 -9.90 -32.24
CA THR A 319 -0.78 -9.70 -33.46
C THR A 319 -0.73 -10.85 -34.45
N GLY A 320 0.19 -11.81 -34.29
CA GLY A 320 0.46 -12.87 -35.26
C GLY A 320 0.97 -12.36 -36.62
N ALA A 321 1.33 -11.08 -36.74
CA ALA A 321 1.89 -10.50 -37.95
C ALA A 321 3.41 -10.58 -37.95
N SER A 322 4.01 -10.86 -39.12
CA SER A 322 5.46 -11.02 -39.24
C SER A 322 6.23 -9.76 -38.83
N ARG A 323 7.41 -9.95 -38.24
CA ARG A 323 8.32 -8.90 -37.77
C ARG A 323 8.48 -7.74 -38.74
N ALA A 324 8.64 -8.03 -40.03
CA ALA A 324 8.80 -7.02 -41.07
C ALA A 324 7.54 -6.18 -41.31
N ALA A 325 6.34 -6.76 -41.17
CA ALA A 325 5.08 -6.01 -41.22
C ALA A 325 4.90 -5.15 -39.97
N VAL A 326 5.20 -5.70 -38.79
CA VAL A 326 5.17 -5.00 -37.50
C VAL A 326 6.13 -3.81 -37.49
N GLN A 327 7.40 -4.01 -37.81
CA GLN A 327 8.42 -2.96 -37.80
C GLN A 327 8.11 -1.81 -38.77
N ARG A 328 7.60 -2.11 -39.97
CA ARG A 328 7.15 -1.07 -40.92
C ARG A 328 6.01 -0.23 -40.37
N ASN A 329 5.03 -0.86 -39.71
CA ASN A 329 3.91 -0.13 -39.12
C ASN A 329 4.34 0.69 -37.90
N LEU A 330 5.17 0.15 -36.99
CA LEU A 330 5.68 0.90 -35.85
C LEU A 330 6.51 2.13 -36.28
N ALA A 331 7.42 1.98 -37.24
CA ALA A 331 8.19 3.10 -37.78
C ALA A 331 7.30 4.17 -38.45
N TRP A 332 6.24 3.75 -39.14
CA TRP A 332 5.24 4.66 -39.72
C TRP A 332 4.44 5.40 -38.63
N MET A 333 3.99 4.69 -37.58
CA MET A 333 3.25 5.27 -36.46
C MET A 333 4.11 6.24 -35.64
N GLU A 334 5.40 5.95 -35.49
CA GLU A 334 6.40 6.83 -34.87
C GLU A 334 6.62 8.10 -35.71
N THR A 335 6.79 7.95 -37.03
CA THR A 335 6.91 9.08 -37.97
C THR A 335 5.64 9.95 -38.04
N ARG A 336 4.47 9.37 -37.71
CA ARG A 336 3.18 10.07 -37.64
C ARG A 336 2.86 10.61 -36.24
N GLY A 337 3.75 10.48 -35.27
CA GLY A 337 3.54 10.94 -33.90
C GLY A 337 2.41 10.22 -33.15
N LEU A 338 1.97 9.04 -33.61
CA LEU A 338 0.99 8.21 -32.89
C LEU A 338 1.65 7.45 -31.73
N ILE A 339 2.92 7.04 -31.90
CA ILE A 339 3.70 6.40 -30.85
C ILE A 339 5.06 7.09 -30.72
N ARG A 340 5.69 6.94 -29.57
CA ARG A 340 7.08 7.34 -29.34
C ARG A 340 7.83 6.24 -28.61
N GLU A 341 9.10 6.05 -28.96
CA GLU A 341 10.03 5.31 -28.13
C GLU A 341 10.15 5.89 -26.71
N VAL A 342 10.42 5.00 -25.75
CA VAL A 342 10.53 5.29 -24.32
C VAL A 342 11.81 4.71 -23.70
N THR A 343 12.36 3.63 -24.25
CA THR A 343 13.62 3.03 -23.78
C THR A 343 14.86 3.65 -24.42
N GLY A 344 15.97 3.66 -23.68
CA GLY A 344 17.31 4.00 -24.19
C GLY A 344 18.03 2.78 -24.78
N GLN A 345 19.31 2.59 -24.44
CA GLN A 345 20.18 1.51 -24.93
C GLN A 345 19.84 0.10 -24.39
N GLY A 346 18.55 -0.22 -24.21
CA GLY A 346 18.08 -1.56 -23.83
C GLY A 346 18.09 -2.54 -25.01
N ARG A 347 18.04 -3.85 -24.71
CA ARG A 347 17.96 -4.92 -25.73
C ARG A 347 16.70 -4.83 -26.61
N PHE A 348 15.65 -4.16 -26.14
CA PHE A 348 14.39 -3.97 -26.84
C PHE A 348 14.03 -2.47 -26.88
N ARG A 349 13.79 -1.97 -28.10
CA ARG A 349 13.07 -0.70 -28.33
C ARG A 349 11.62 -0.89 -27.86
N MET A 350 11.13 0.02 -27.02
CA MET A 350 9.79 0.01 -26.44
C MET A 350 9.07 1.30 -26.79
N TRP A 351 7.87 1.19 -27.34
CA TRP A 351 7.02 2.31 -27.74
C TRP A 351 5.80 2.42 -26.82
N ARG A 352 5.33 3.66 -26.59
CA ARG A 352 3.99 3.96 -26.04
C ARG A 352 3.19 4.83 -27.00
N GLY A 353 1.87 4.83 -26.86
CA GLY A 353 1.03 5.86 -27.45
C GLY A 353 1.46 7.26 -27.00
N VAL A 354 1.60 8.19 -27.95
CA VAL A 354 1.67 9.63 -27.65
C VAL A 354 0.26 10.06 -27.31
N VAL A 355 0.03 10.35 -26.04
CA VAL A 355 -1.28 10.73 -25.47
C VAL A 355 -1.40 12.25 -25.37
#